data_AF-A0A9D1N4S2-F1
#
_entry.id   AF-A0A9D1N4S2-F1
#
_cell.length_a   1.000
_cell.length_b   1.000
_cell.length_c   1.000
_cell.angle_alpha   90.00
_cell.angle_beta   90.00
_cell.angle_gamma   90.00
#
_symmetry.space_group_name_H-M   'P 1'
#
loop_
_entity.id
_entity.type
_entity.pdbx_description
1 polymer ?
#
loop_
_entity_poly.entity_id
_entity_poly.type
_entity_poly.pdbx_seq_one_letter_code
_entity_poly.pdbx_strand_id
1 'polypeptide(L)'
;SPICANTDHTLKKRNPAIWSQQNRKTGTQNTFVLFIKPSVFKGWQERAIFYYPIWWGIAAWPVDGFIEANDFTGKTVIPFCTSSSSDIGDSGQLLADMAGTGNWLEGQRFSSGVSQDEVDQWVESLGL
;
A
#
# COMPACT_ATOMS: atom_id res chain seq x y z
N SER A 1 16.65 25.27 -13.71
CA SER A 1 16.17 24.08 -14.44
C SER A 1 15.18 23.32 -13.59
N PRO A 2 13.89 23.28 -13.94
CA PRO A 2 12.94 22.38 -13.27
C PRO A 2 12.52 21.30 -14.28
N ILE A 3 12.95 20.06 -14.04
CA ILE A 3 12.18 18.94 -14.56
C ILE A 3 10.99 18.85 -13.62
N CYS A 4 9.86 19.31 -14.14
CA CYS A 4 8.60 19.48 -13.43
C CYS A 4 8.26 18.23 -12.63
N ALA A 5 8.10 18.41 -11.33
CA ALA A 5 7.27 17.55 -10.50
C ALA A 5 5.86 17.55 -11.12
N ASN A 6 5.48 16.45 -11.77
CA ASN A 6 4.07 16.17 -12.01
C ASN A 6 3.52 15.60 -10.71
N THR A 7 3.24 16.49 -9.76
CA THR A 7 2.40 16.22 -8.58
C THR A 7 0.94 16.18 -9.01
N ASP A 8 0.58 15.17 -9.80
CA ASP A 8 -0.82 14.82 -10.02
C ASP A 8 -1.14 13.59 -9.17
N HIS A 9 -1.69 13.85 -7.99
CA HIS A 9 -2.05 12.86 -6.98
C HIS A 9 -3.30 12.06 -7.37
N THR A 10 -3.81 12.22 -8.59
CA THR A 10 -5.01 11.50 -9.05
C THR A 10 -4.65 10.15 -9.68
N LEU A 11 -5.43 9.12 -9.32
CA LEU A 11 -5.34 7.74 -9.85
C LEU A 11 -5.25 7.68 -11.40
N LYS A 12 -5.81 8.69 -12.08
CA LYS A 12 -6.01 8.73 -13.54
C LYS A 12 -4.73 8.79 -14.38
N LYS A 13 -3.54 8.93 -13.78
CA LYS A 13 -2.26 8.99 -14.50
C LYS A 13 -1.26 7.88 -14.16
N ARG A 14 -1.67 6.82 -13.44
CA ARG A 14 -0.82 5.62 -13.33
C ARG A 14 -0.86 4.86 -14.67
N ASN A 15 0.08 5.15 -15.58
CA ASN A 15 0.22 4.39 -16.83
C ASN A 15 1.29 3.28 -16.65
N PRO A 16 0.91 2.00 -16.57
CA PRO A 16 1.84 0.89 -16.30
C PRO A 16 2.92 0.73 -17.39
N ALA A 17 2.60 1.09 -18.64
CA ALA A 17 3.51 0.90 -19.78
C ALA A 17 4.67 1.91 -19.77
N ILE A 18 4.41 3.17 -19.40
CA ILE A 18 5.42 4.24 -19.31
C ILE A 18 6.42 3.92 -18.18
N TRP A 19 5.94 3.33 -17.09
CA TRP A 19 6.76 3.14 -15.89
C TRP A 19 7.64 1.89 -15.92
N SER A 20 7.20 0.79 -16.55
CA SER A 20 8.04 -0.40 -16.74
C SER A 20 9.37 -0.10 -17.47
N GLN A 21 9.40 0.95 -18.28
CA GLN A 21 10.61 1.42 -18.95
C GLN A 21 11.52 2.25 -18.04
N GLN A 22 10.98 2.96 -17.04
CA GLN A 22 11.77 3.77 -16.10
C GLN A 22 12.47 2.92 -15.04
N ASN A 23 11.83 1.88 -14.51
CA ASN A 23 12.46 0.99 -13.52
C ASN A 23 13.62 0.17 -14.05
N ARG A 24 13.59 -0.16 -15.35
CA ARG A 24 14.72 -0.82 -16.01
C ARG A 24 15.97 0.05 -16.04
N LYS A 25 15.85 1.37 -15.85
CA LYS A 25 16.96 2.32 -15.99
C LYS A 25 17.59 2.80 -14.68
N THR A 26 16.91 2.73 -13.53
CA THR A 26 17.41 3.37 -12.28
C THR A 26 17.67 2.42 -11.11
N GLY A 27 17.19 1.17 -11.13
CA GLY A 27 17.71 0.09 -10.27
C GLY A 27 17.82 0.36 -8.75
N THR A 28 16.95 1.16 -8.12
CA THR A 28 17.13 1.55 -6.71
C THR A 28 15.94 1.41 -5.76
N GLN A 29 14.83 0.76 -6.13
CA GLN A 29 13.72 0.61 -5.19
C GLN A 29 13.27 -0.86 -5.09
N ASN A 30 13.97 -1.59 -4.21
CA ASN A 30 13.75 -3.02 -3.99
C ASN A 30 12.61 -3.24 -2.99
N THR A 31 11.36 -3.18 -3.46
CA THR A 31 10.24 -3.83 -2.74
C THR A 31 10.09 -5.24 -3.28
N PHE A 32 10.42 -6.24 -2.47
CA PHE A 32 10.12 -7.63 -2.80
C PHE A 32 8.66 -7.89 -2.45
N VAL A 33 7.77 -7.74 -3.44
CA VAL A 33 6.36 -8.13 -3.28
C VAL A 33 6.28 -9.64 -3.51
N LEU A 34 6.00 -10.40 -2.45
CA LEU A 34 5.64 -11.79 -2.61
C LEU A 34 4.28 -11.84 -3.29
N PHE A 35 4.23 -12.27 -4.55
CA PHE A 35 2.97 -12.48 -5.26
C PHE A 35 2.21 -13.63 -4.60
N ILE A 36 1.27 -13.29 -3.71
CA ILE A 36 0.34 -14.27 -3.16
C ILE A 36 -0.61 -14.64 -4.30
N LYS A 37 -0.67 -15.94 -4.63
CA LYS A 37 -1.59 -16.44 -5.65
C LYS A 37 -3.03 -16.08 -5.24
N PRO A 38 -3.89 -15.61 -6.16
CA PRO A 38 -5.28 -15.27 -5.84
C PRO A 38 -6.06 -16.43 -5.18
N SER A 39 -5.73 -17.68 -5.52
CA SER A 39 -6.31 -18.86 -4.88
C SER A 39 -5.98 -18.99 -3.40
N VAL A 40 -4.79 -18.53 -2.97
CA VAL A 40 -4.40 -18.48 -1.56
C VAL A 40 -5.15 -17.35 -0.86
N PHE A 41 -5.28 -16.20 -1.53
CA PHE A 41 -6.00 -15.04 -0.97
C PHE A 41 -7.49 -15.28 -0.75
N LYS A 42 -8.14 -16.06 -1.63
CA LYS A 42 -9.55 -16.45 -1.47
C LYS A 42 -9.83 -17.15 -0.13
N GLY A 43 -8.87 -17.92 0.39
CA GLY A 43 -8.99 -18.63 1.67
C GLY A 43 -8.65 -17.80 2.91
N TRP A 44 -8.33 -16.51 2.77
CA TRP A 44 -7.98 -15.66 3.91
C TRP A 44 -9.18 -15.39 4.82
N GLN A 45 -8.87 -15.22 6.10
CA GLN A 45 -9.78 -14.82 7.19
C GLN A 45 -10.56 -13.55 6.84
N GLU A 46 -11.62 -13.28 7.61
CA GLU A 46 -12.44 -12.06 7.48
C GLU A 46 -11.63 -10.77 7.68
N ARG A 47 -10.50 -10.82 8.41
CA ARG A 47 -9.59 -9.68 8.61
C ARG A 47 -8.21 -9.94 7.99
N ALA A 48 -7.68 -8.94 7.29
CA ALA A 48 -6.38 -8.97 6.63
C ALA A 48 -5.55 -7.74 7.02
N ILE A 49 -4.39 -7.95 7.67
CA ILE A 49 -3.43 -6.86 7.93
C ILE A 49 -2.53 -6.71 6.70
N PHE A 50 -2.43 -5.50 6.17
CA PHE A 50 -1.76 -5.25 4.90
C PHE A 50 -0.66 -4.20 5.01
N TYR A 51 0.59 -4.60 4.77
CA TYR A 51 1.76 -3.73 4.82
C TYR A 51 2.12 -3.16 3.44
N TYR A 52 2.48 -1.88 3.38
CA TYR A 52 3.16 -1.29 2.22
C TYR A 52 4.11 -0.14 2.60
N PRO A 53 5.20 0.10 1.86
CA PRO A 53 6.00 1.30 2.06
C PRO A 53 5.37 2.52 1.38
N ILE A 54 5.64 3.72 1.91
CA ILE A 54 5.28 4.99 1.25
C ILE A 54 6.43 5.46 0.36
N TRP A 55 6.14 5.68 -0.93
CA TRP A 55 7.01 6.35 -1.89
C TRP A 55 6.36 7.61 -2.42
N TRP A 56 7.05 8.75 -2.29
CA TRP A 56 6.58 10.05 -2.79
C TRP A 56 5.18 10.46 -2.27
N GLY A 57 4.84 10.07 -1.04
CA GLY A 57 3.58 10.42 -0.39
C GLY A 57 2.38 9.51 -0.71
N ILE A 58 2.60 8.39 -1.43
CA ILE A 58 1.58 7.37 -1.69
C ILE A 58 2.14 5.95 -1.51
N ALA A 59 1.28 4.93 -1.56
CA ALA A 59 1.72 3.54 -1.52
C ALA A 59 2.70 3.23 -2.68
N ALA A 60 3.74 2.47 -2.37
CA ALA A 60 4.74 2.08 -3.36
C ALA A 60 4.11 1.27 -4.51
N TRP A 61 4.33 1.72 -5.73
CA TRP A 61 3.72 1.16 -6.94
C TRP A 61 3.83 -0.36 -7.15
N PRO A 62 4.88 -1.07 -6.69
CA PRO A 62 4.90 -2.54 -6.77
C PRO A 62 3.70 -3.23 -6.09
N VAL A 63 3.05 -2.54 -5.16
CA VAL A 63 1.86 -3.03 -4.45
C VAL A 63 0.62 -3.08 -5.35
N ASP A 64 0.51 -2.20 -6.34
CA ASP A 64 -0.67 -2.05 -7.18
C ASP A 64 -1.10 -3.38 -7.82
N GLY A 65 -0.14 -4.15 -8.35
CA GLY A 65 -0.42 -5.43 -8.98
C GLY A 65 -0.96 -6.50 -8.02
N PHE A 66 -0.65 -6.43 -6.71
CA PHE A 66 -1.27 -7.29 -5.71
C PHE A 66 -2.73 -6.89 -5.47
N ILE A 67 -3.00 -5.58 -5.38
CA ILE A 67 -4.36 -5.08 -5.16
C ILE A 67 -5.27 -5.44 -6.33
N GLU A 68 -4.84 -5.16 -7.56
CA GLU A 68 -5.63 -5.43 -8.76
C GLU A 68 -5.87 -6.93 -9.02
N ALA A 69 -4.96 -7.80 -8.56
CA ALA A 69 -5.04 -9.24 -8.81
C ALA A 69 -5.90 -10.01 -7.79
N ASN A 70 -6.38 -9.37 -6.73
CA ASN A 70 -7.05 -10.04 -5.61
C ASN A 70 -8.44 -9.47 -5.34
N ASP A 71 -9.38 -10.34 -4.95
CA ASP A 71 -10.74 -9.96 -4.55
C ASP A 71 -10.84 -9.84 -3.03
N PHE A 72 -11.16 -8.64 -2.56
CA PHE A 72 -11.29 -8.29 -1.15
C PHE A 72 -12.73 -8.37 -0.63
N THR A 73 -13.67 -8.87 -1.44
CA THR A 73 -15.09 -9.01 -1.05
C THR A 73 -15.24 -9.77 0.28
N GLY A 74 -16.00 -9.17 1.21
CA GLY A 74 -16.25 -9.73 2.53
C GLY A 74 -15.06 -9.68 3.50
N LYS A 75 -13.95 -9.03 3.12
CA LYS A 75 -12.76 -8.87 3.97
C LYS A 75 -12.69 -7.47 4.56
N THR A 76 -12.27 -7.38 5.81
CA THR A 76 -11.83 -6.13 6.44
C THR A 76 -10.32 -6.02 6.30
N VAL A 77 -9.86 -5.00 5.58
CA VAL A 77 -8.44 -4.77 5.31
C VAL A 77 -7.94 -3.68 6.24
N ILE A 78 -6.83 -3.96 6.93
CA ILE A 78 -6.21 -3.07 7.90
C ILE A 78 -4.85 -2.63 7.35
N PRO A 79 -4.80 -1.53 6.59
CA PRO A 79 -3.55 -1.06 6.00
C PRO A 79 -2.62 -0.48 7.07
N PHE A 80 -1.33 -0.77 6.94
CA PHE A 80 -0.30 -0.04 7.67
C PHE A 80 0.94 0.18 6.80
N CYS A 81 1.68 1.23 7.07
CA CYS A 81 2.84 1.60 6.28
C CYS A 81 4.01 2.08 7.13
N THR A 82 5.21 1.95 6.57
CA THR A 82 6.39 2.67 7.07
C THR A 82 6.81 3.74 6.09
N SER A 83 7.38 4.81 6.63
CA SER A 83 8.00 5.87 5.84
C SER A 83 9.14 6.52 6.63
N SER A 84 10.10 7.08 5.89
CA SER A 84 11.20 7.84 6.51
C SER A 84 10.71 9.16 7.09
N SER A 85 9.90 9.91 6.34
CA SER A 85 9.40 11.23 6.78
C SER A 85 7.95 11.53 6.36
N SER A 86 7.47 10.98 5.25
CA SER A 86 6.13 11.26 4.73
C SER A 86 5.01 10.74 5.63
N ASP A 87 3.93 11.50 5.76
CA ASP A 87 2.69 11.00 6.35
C ASP A 87 2.00 9.96 5.45
N ILE A 88 0.99 9.28 6.01
CA ILE A 88 0.22 8.27 5.27
C ILE A 88 -0.54 8.88 4.09
N GLY A 89 -0.98 10.14 4.21
CA GLY A 89 -1.77 10.84 3.19
C GLY A 89 -2.96 10.02 2.70
N ASP A 90 -3.24 10.11 1.40
CA ASP A 90 -4.34 9.36 0.77
C ASP A 90 -3.95 7.92 0.39
N SER A 91 -2.78 7.42 0.80
CA SER A 91 -2.25 6.15 0.31
C SER A 91 -3.19 4.97 0.56
N GLY A 92 -3.76 4.86 1.75
CA GLY A 92 -4.74 3.82 2.08
C GLY A 92 -6.03 3.92 1.27
N GLN A 93 -6.55 5.14 1.11
CA GLN A 93 -7.76 5.38 0.30
C GLN A 93 -7.54 5.02 -1.17
N LEU A 94 -6.38 5.39 -1.72
CA LEU A 94 -6.02 5.07 -3.10
C LEU A 94 -5.90 3.56 -3.36
N LEU A 95 -5.48 2.77 -2.35
CA LEU A 95 -5.48 1.31 -2.44
C LEU A 95 -6.89 0.74 -2.34
N ALA A 96 -7.74 1.30 -1.47
CA ALA A 96 -9.13 0.90 -1.34
C ALA A 96 -9.92 1.15 -2.64
N ASP A 97 -9.73 2.33 -3.24
CA ASP A 97 -10.35 2.69 -4.53
C ASP A 97 -9.90 1.75 -5.66
N MET A 98 -8.63 1.35 -5.65
CA MET A 98 -8.07 0.41 -6.62
C MET A 98 -8.61 -1.01 -6.44
N ALA A 99 -8.77 -1.47 -5.20
CA ALA A 99 -9.34 -2.77 -4.89
C ALA A 99 -10.81 -2.85 -5.33
N GLY A 100 -11.58 -1.77 -5.15
CA GLY A 100 -12.99 -1.69 -5.49
C GLY A 100 -13.92 -2.60 -4.65
N THR A 101 -13.37 -3.49 -3.83
CA THR A 101 -14.09 -4.38 -2.91
C THR A 101 -13.40 -4.43 -1.54
N GLY A 102 -14.12 -4.96 -0.55
CA GLY A 102 -13.67 -5.05 0.84
C GLY A 102 -13.99 -3.83 1.69
N ASN A 103 -13.86 -3.99 3.01
CA ASN A 103 -14.00 -2.94 4.00
C ASN A 103 -12.60 -2.47 4.43
N TRP A 104 -12.11 -1.39 3.83
CA TRP A 104 -10.79 -0.85 4.12
C TRP A 104 -10.88 0.12 5.31
N LEU A 105 -10.16 -0.19 6.38
CA LEU A 105 -10.08 0.69 7.55
C LEU A 105 -9.07 1.81 7.32
N GLU A 106 -9.14 2.83 8.18
CA GLU A 106 -8.10 3.85 8.24
C GLU A 106 -6.73 3.22 8.53
N GLY A 107 -5.72 3.67 7.79
CA GLY A 107 -4.40 3.08 7.86
C GLY A 107 -3.53 3.64 8.98
N GLN A 108 -2.61 2.82 9.49
CA GLN A 108 -1.62 3.24 10.49
C GLN A 108 -0.25 3.47 9.86
N ARG A 109 0.32 4.66 10.04
CA ARG A 109 1.72 4.90 9.69
C ARG A 109 2.61 4.73 10.89
N PHE A 110 3.56 3.81 10.79
CA PHE A 110 4.66 3.70 11.73
C PHE A 110 5.87 4.47 11.24
N SER A 111 6.44 5.28 12.13
CA SER A 111 7.74 5.91 11.88
C SER A 111 8.86 4.87 11.98
N SER A 112 10.07 5.22 11.53
CA SER A 112 11.25 4.35 11.70
C SER A 112 11.65 4.11 13.16
N GLY A 113 11.09 4.87 14.11
CA GLY A 113 11.39 4.79 15.53
C GLY A 113 10.23 4.27 16.38
N VAL A 114 9.21 3.65 15.78
CA VAL A 114 8.08 3.07 16.52
C VAL A 114 8.58 2.06 17.57
N SER A 115 8.02 2.14 18.77
CA SER A 115 8.27 1.18 19.86
C SER A 115 7.38 -0.06 19.75
N GLN A 116 7.78 -1.16 20.40
CA GLN A 116 6.93 -2.35 20.50
C GLN A 116 5.59 -2.03 21.18
N ASP A 117 5.62 -1.25 22.26
CA ASP A 117 4.43 -0.85 23.02
C ASP A 117 3.42 -0.09 22.14
N GLU A 118 3.88 0.78 21.24
CA GLU A 118 3.00 1.48 20.28
C GLU A 118 2.36 0.53 19.26
N VAL A 119 3.10 -0.50 18.81
CA VAL A 119 2.55 -1.53 17.92
C VAL A 119 1.52 -2.37 18.66
N ASP A 120 1.80 -2.76 19.90
CA ASP A 120 0.90 -3.57 20.72
C ASP A 120 -0.40 -2.83 21.00
N GLN A 121 -0.33 -1.56 21.40
CA GLN A 121 -1.52 -0.71 21.61
C GLN A 121 -2.36 -0.57 20.33
N TRP A 122 -1.71 -0.43 19.18
CA TRP A 122 -2.42 -0.40 17.91
C TRP A 122 -3.13 -1.74 17.63
N VAL A 123 -2.46 -2.87 17.79
CA VAL A 123 -3.06 -4.20 17.59
C VAL A 123 -4.23 -4.43 18.54
N GLU A 124 -4.10 -4.05 19.81
CA GLU A 124 -5.18 -4.14 20.81
C GLU A 124 -6.39 -3.30 20.42
N SER A 125 -6.17 -2.09 19.88
CA SER A 125 -7.25 -1.20 19.43
C SER A 125 -8.10 -1.79 18.28
N LEU A 126 -7.56 -2.75 17.54
CA LEU A 126 -8.25 -3.44 16.44
C LEU A 126 -9.15 -4.60 16.93
N GLY A 127 -9.13 -4.93 18.22
CA GLY A 127 -9.89 -6.05 18.80
C GLY A 127 -9.57 -7.39 18.11
N LEU A 128 -8.29 -7.62 17.83
CA LEU A 128 -7.75 -8.85 17.24
C LEU A 128 -7.42 -9.90 18.30
#